data_AF-A0A2A5EZH2-F1
#
_entry.id   AF-A0A2A5EZH2-F1
#
_cell.length_a   1.000
_cell.length_b   1.000
_cell.length_c   1.000
_cell.angle_alpha   90.00
_cell.angle_beta   90.00
_cell.angle_gamma   90.00
#
_symmetry.space_group_name_H-M   'P 1'
#
loop_
_entity.id
_entity.type
_entity.pdbx_description
1 polymer ?
#
loop_
_entity_poly.entity_id
_entity_poly.type
_entity_poly.pdbx_seq_one_letter_code
_entity_poly.pdbx_strand_id
1 'polypeptide(L)'
;MNGSLQYTALTRLLTLNNQVHDLENQMLAESVPVGARGAIISAQMASGSRIAEIQEEIDRTTRASLATCWLGNADSEDEEYEL
;
A
#
# COMPACT_ATOMS: atom_id res chain seq x y z
N MET A 1 -9.21 18.62 14.02
CA MET A 1 -8.77 17.94 12.79
C MET A 1 -8.33 18.95 11.74
N ASN A 2 -7.45 19.89 12.09
CA ASN A 2 -6.96 20.93 11.17
C ASN A 2 -5.44 21.07 11.31
N GLY A 3 -4.75 19.94 11.46
CA GLY A 3 -3.29 19.86 11.44
C GLY A 3 -2.84 19.74 9.99
N SER A 4 -2.08 20.71 9.50
CA SER A 4 -1.42 20.57 8.21
C SER A 4 -0.34 19.51 8.34
N LEU A 5 -0.47 18.40 7.63
CA LEU A 5 0.58 17.39 7.52
C LEU A 5 1.90 18.06 7.13
N GLN A 6 2.96 17.76 7.88
CA GLN A 6 4.30 18.27 7.56
C GLN A 6 4.68 17.90 6.11
N TYR A 7 5.41 18.79 5.44
CA TYR A 7 5.76 18.63 4.02
C TYR A 7 6.45 17.28 3.74
N THR A 8 7.31 16.82 4.64
CA THR A 8 8.00 15.52 4.57
C THR A 8 7.01 14.35 4.61
N ALA A 9 6.00 14.40 5.49
CA ALA A 9 4.94 13.41 5.56
C ALA A 9 4.08 13.44 4.29
N LEU A 10 3.76 14.62 3.76
CA LEU A 10 3.02 14.78 2.52
C LEU A 10 3.77 14.18 1.32
N THR A 11 5.06 14.47 1.16
CA THR A 11 5.88 13.89 0.09
C THR A 11 5.94 12.36 0.21
N ARG A 12 6.12 11.84 1.43
CA ARG A 12 6.15 10.40 1.67
C ARG A 12 4.80 9.74 1.36
N LEU A 13 3.69 10.38 1.70
CA LEU A 13 2.35 9.91 1.33
C LEU A 13 2.17 9.85 -0.18
N LEU A 14 2.58 10.89 -0.92
CA LEU A 14 2.50 10.88 -2.38
C LEU A 14 3.29 9.72 -3.00
N THR A 15 4.50 9.46 -2.50
CA THR A 15 5.30 8.31 -2.96
C THR A 15 4.59 6.98 -2.71
N LEU A 16 4.07 6.77 -1.51
CA LEU A 16 3.39 5.53 -1.15
C LEU A 16 2.09 5.32 -1.94
N ASN A 17 1.32 6.40 -2.18
CA ASN A 17 0.08 6.32 -2.97
C ASN A 17 0.36 6.02 -4.45
N ASN A 18 1.41 6.60 -5.03
CA ASN A 18 1.82 6.27 -6.40
C ASN A 18 2.24 4.79 -6.50
N GLN A 19 2.95 4.27 -5.49
CA GLN A 19 3.33 2.87 -5.45
C GLN A 19 2.10 1.95 -5.39
N VAL A 20 1.08 2.26 -4.59
CA VAL A 20 -0.19 1.51 -4.57
C VAL A 20 -0.85 1.55 -5.95
N HIS A 21 -0.93 2.72 -6.58
CA HIS A 21 -1.54 2.87 -7.89
C HIS A 21 -0.83 2.03 -8.97
N ASP A 22 0.51 2.00 -8.95
CA ASP A 22 1.30 1.17 -9.87
C ASP A 22 1.08 -0.33 -9.63
N LEU A 23 0.93 -0.75 -8.37
CA LEU A 23 0.63 -2.13 -8.01
C LEU A 23 -0.78 -2.54 -8.44
N GLU A 24 -1.78 -1.66 -8.30
CA GLU A 24 -3.13 -1.88 -8.81
C GLU A 24 -3.13 -2.08 -10.33
N ASN A 25 -2.38 -1.25 -11.06
CA ASN A 25 -2.23 -1.39 -12.51
C ASN A 25 -1.54 -2.72 -12.89
N GLN A 26 -0.53 -3.15 -12.14
CA GLN A 26 0.11 -4.46 -12.33
C GLN A 26 -0.88 -5.61 -12.06
N MET A 27 -1.68 -5.52 -11.00
CA MET A 27 -2.69 -6.53 -10.68
C MET A 27 -3.74 -6.66 -11.79
N LEU A 28 -4.17 -5.54 -12.37
CA LEU A 28 -5.13 -5.53 -13.49
C LEU A 28 -4.55 -6.13 -14.77
N ALA A 29 -3.23 -6.07 -14.95
CA ALA A 29 -2.54 -6.67 -16.09
C ALA A 29 -2.22 -8.16 -15.89
N GLU A 30 -2.30 -8.67 -14.65
CA GLU A 30 -1.94 -10.05 -14.33
C GLU A 30 -2.96 -11.05 -14.88
N SER A 31 -2.47 -12.12 -15.51
CA SER A 31 -3.35 -13.11 -16.13
C SER A 31 -3.93 -14.05 -15.07
N VAL A 32 -5.25 -14.16 -15.00
CA VAL A 32 -5.92 -15.16 -14.18
C VAL A 32 -6.09 -16.45 -15.00
N PRO A 33 -5.72 -17.63 -14.47
CA PRO A 33 -5.90 -18.89 -15.17
C PRO A 33 -7.37 -19.14 -15.52
N VAL A 34 -7.73 -19.04 -16.80
CA VAL A 34 -9.08 -19.37 -17.28
C VAL A 34 -9.15 -20.87 -17.55
N GLY A 35 -9.99 -21.59 -16.79
CA GLY A 35 -10.25 -23.02 -17.01
C GLY A 35 -9.29 -24.00 -16.33
N ALA A 36 -8.53 -23.55 -15.32
CA ALA A 36 -7.63 -24.43 -14.59
C ALA A 36 -8.40 -25.56 -13.85
N ARG A 37 -8.24 -26.80 -14.31
CA ARG A 37 -8.66 -27.99 -13.55
C ARG A 37 -7.81 -28.10 -12.28
N GLY A 38 -8.41 -28.54 -11.17
CA GLY A 38 -7.88 -28.41 -9.80
C GLY A 38 -6.40 -28.73 -9.56
N ALA A 39 -5.75 -29.57 -10.38
CA ALA A 39 -4.31 -29.81 -10.32
C ALA A 39 -3.45 -28.58 -10.70
N ILE A 40 -3.86 -27.78 -11.69
CA ILE A 40 -3.15 -26.58 -12.14
C ILE A 40 -3.27 -25.46 -11.09
N ILE A 41 -4.47 -25.29 -10.51
CA ILE A 41 -4.69 -24.33 -9.41
C ILE A 41 -3.83 -24.70 -8.21
N SER A 42 -3.78 -25.98 -7.83
CA SER A 42 -2.98 -26.44 -6.68
C SER A 42 -1.48 -26.22 -6.88
N ALA A 43 -0.96 -26.48 -8.08
CA ALA A 43 0.45 -26.23 -8.42
C ALA A 43 0.77 -24.72 -8.40
N GLN A 44 -0.14 -23.88 -8.88
CA GLN A 44 0.03 -22.42 -8.87
C GLN A 44 -0.02 -21.85 -7.44
N MET A 45 -0.92 -22.36 -6.59
CA MET A 45 -0.98 -22.00 -5.17
C MET A 45 0.28 -22.46 -4.41
N ALA A 46 0.86 -23.60 -4.77
CA ALA A 46 2.10 -24.10 -4.17
C ALA A 46 3.36 -23.33 -4.62
N SER A 47 3.35 -22.74 -5.82
CA SER A 47 4.46 -21.94 -6.36
C SER A 47 4.43 -20.47 -5.93
N GLY A 48 3.39 -20.04 -5.19
CA GLY A 48 3.12 -18.63 -4.93
C GLY A 48 2.32 -17.99 -6.07
N SER A 49 1.32 -17.20 -5.69
CA SER A 49 0.48 -16.46 -6.64
C SER A 49 0.99 -15.04 -6.73
N ARG A 50 1.39 -14.60 -7.94
CA ARG A 50 1.80 -13.21 -8.19
C ARG A 50 0.74 -12.19 -7.78
N ILE A 51 -0.54 -12.54 -7.95
CA ILE A 51 -1.67 -11.72 -7.49
C ILE A 51 -1.65 -11.58 -5.96
N ALA A 52 -1.37 -12.67 -5.22
CA ALA A 52 -1.28 -12.62 -3.76
C ALA A 52 -0.10 -11.78 -3.29
N GLU A 53 1.05 -11.86 -3.97
CA GLU A 53 2.22 -11.00 -3.69
C GLU A 53 1.89 -9.51 -3.87
N ILE A 54 1.23 -9.16 -4.98
CA ILE A 54 0.82 -7.78 -5.26
C ILE A 54 -0.20 -7.29 -4.21
N GLN A 55 -1.15 -8.13 -3.81
CA GLN A 55 -2.12 -7.81 -2.76
C GLN A 55 -1.45 -7.56 -1.40
N GLU A 56 -0.45 -8.36 -1.03
CA GLU A 56 0.31 -8.15 0.20
C GLU A 56 1.08 -6.83 0.17
N GLU A 57 1.70 -6.49 -0.97
CA GLU A 57 2.42 -5.22 -1.10
C GLU A 57 1.49 -4.00 -1.03
N ILE A 58 0.28 -4.10 -1.61
CA ILE A 58 -0.76 -3.07 -1.47
C ILE A 58 -1.16 -2.90 0.00
N ASP A 59 -1.41 -3.98 0.75
CA ASP A 59 -1.73 -3.90 2.18
C ASP A 59 -0.61 -3.21 2.96
N ARG A 60 0.63 -3.67 2.76
CA ARG A 60 1.80 -3.14 3.45
C ARG A 60 1.99 -1.65 3.17
N THR A 61 1.88 -1.26 1.90
CA THR A 61 2.04 0.14 1.47
C THR A 61 0.90 1.02 2.01
N THR A 62 -0.34 0.52 1.99
CA THR A 62 -1.50 1.22 2.56
C THR A 62 -1.33 1.45 4.06
N ARG A 63 -0.88 0.44 4.79
CA ARG A 63 -0.59 0.56 6.23
C ARG A 63 0.54 1.56 6.49
N ALA A 64 1.58 1.57 5.67
CA ALA A 64 2.65 2.55 5.76
C ALA A 64 2.15 3.99 5.50
N SER A 65 1.23 4.17 4.54
CA SER A 65 0.57 5.46 4.29
C SER A 65 -0.22 5.92 5.51
N LEU A 66 -1.06 5.05 6.08
CA LEU A 66 -1.84 5.38 7.28
C LEU A 66 -0.95 5.73 8.48
N ALA A 67 0.14 4.97 8.69
CA ALA A 67 1.12 5.28 9.73
C ALA A 67 1.81 6.63 9.49
N THR A 68 2.11 6.96 8.23
CA THR A 68 2.68 8.26 7.85
C THR A 68 1.71 9.41 8.13
N CYS A 69 0.41 9.23 7.83
CA CYS A 69 -0.63 10.20 8.20
C CYS A 69 -0.70 10.41 9.72
N TRP A 70 -0.69 9.32 10.49
CA TRP A 70 -0.80 9.38 11.94
C TRP A 70 0.39 10.09 12.57
N LEU A 71 1.62 9.67 12.22
CA LEU A 71 2.84 10.25 12.79
C LEU A 71 3.07 11.68 12.32
N GLY A 72 2.81 11.96 11.04
CA GLY A 72 2.94 13.32 10.49
C GLY A 72 1.89 14.30 10.99
N ASN A 73 0.81 13.82 11.60
CA ASN A 73 -0.17 14.64 12.33
C ASN A 73 0.21 14.80 13.81
N ALA A 74 0.82 13.79 14.43
CA ALA A 74 1.29 13.87 15.83
C ALA A 74 2.46 14.86 16.00
N ASP A 75 3.42 14.88 15.07
CA ASP A 75 4.53 15.85 15.09
C ASP A 75 4.06 17.30 14.89
N SER A 76 2.86 17.52 14.32
CA SER A 76 2.27 18.86 14.23
C SER A 76 1.56 19.33 15.51
N GLU A 77 1.23 18.40 16.43
CA GLU A 77 0.60 18.72 17.72
C GLU A 77 1.64 19.04 18.80
N ASP A 78 2.87 18.50 18.69
CA ASP A 78 3.98 18.82 19.60
C ASP A 78 4.56 20.23 19.37
N GLU A 79 4.34 20.84 18.21
CA GLU A 79 4.74 22.23 17.90
C GLU A 79 3.78 23.28 18.50
N GLU A 80 2.62 22.91 19.07
CA GLU A 80 1.62 23.85 19.63
C GLU A 80 1.87 24.22 21.12
N TYR A 81 2.81 23.56 21.81
CA TYR A 81 3.09 23.80 23.24
C TYR A 81 4.45 24.48 23.54
N GLU A 82 5.09 25.08 22.54
CA GLU A 82 6.20 26.01 22.75
C GLU A 82 5.76 27.41 22.30
N LEU A 83 5.07 28.19 23.17
CA LEU A 83 5.08 29.67 23.22
C LEU A 83 4.26 30.22 24.39
#